data_AF-A0A101PVY2-F1
#
_entry.id   AF-A0A101PVY2-F1
#
_cell.length_a   1.000
_cell.length_b   1.000
_cell.length_c   1.000
_cell.angle_alpha   90.00
_cell.angle_beta   90.00
_cell.angle_gamma   90.00
#
_symmetry.space_group_name_H-M   'P 1'
#
loop_
_entity.id
_entity.type
_entity.pdbx_description
1 polymer ?
#
loop_
_entity_poly.entity_id
_entity_poly.type
_entity_poly.pdbx_seq_one_letter_code
_entity_poly.pdbx_strand_id
1 'polypeptide(L)'
;MRGRLGEQSGTEKGELTGPNPVDRGKYGSKIHLIIEWSGLPLSEGISGANVHDSQALIPVVQGIPPIRSRLGRHRWIAERMTAWLAGCRRLHRRYERKAAHFLAFISIACTLICYRRLAA
;
A
#
# COMPACT_ATOMS: atom_id res chain seq x y z
N MET A 1 42.67 -2.01 21.65
CA MET A 1 41.56 -2.88 22.11
C MET A 1 40.35 -1.98 22.38
N ARG A 2 39.15 -2.10 21.81
CA ARG A 2 38.52 -3.00 20.83
C ARG A 2 37.52 -2.12 20.05
N GLY A 3 37.63 -2.10 18.72
CA GLY A 3 36.57 -1.55 17.87
C GLY A 3 35.31 -2.39 18.04
N ARG A 4 34.22 -1.77 18.48
CA ARG A 4 32.88 -2.36 18.38
C ARG A 4 32.35 -2.07 16.99
N LEU A 5 32.76 -2.90 16.04
CA LEU A 5 32.02 -3.18 14.82
C LEU A 5 30.67 -3.78 15.26
N GLY A 6 29.72 -2.89 15.56
CA GLY A 6 28.30 -3.23 15.45
C GLY A 6 27.99 -3.23 13.97
N GLU A 7 28.22 -4.38 13.34
CA GLU A 7 27.91 -4.68 11.96
C GLU A 7 26.48 -4.22 11.65
N GLN A 8 26.35 -3.09 10.95
CA GLN A 8 25.09 -2.67 10.34
C GLN A 8 24.80 -3.68 9.23
N SER A 9 24.18 -4.79 9.61
CA SER A 9 23.92 -5.93 8.74
C SER A 9 22.79 -5.63 7.75
N GLY A 10 23.18 -4.94 6.65
CA GLY A 10 22.42 -4.83 5.41
C GLY A 10 21.16 -3.97 5.51
N THR A 11 20.71 -3.24 4.49
CA THR A 11 20.49 -3.71 3.12
C THR A 11 19.87 -2.51 2.40
N GLU A 12 20.27 -2.26 1.15
CA GLU A 12 19.72 -1.32 0.15
C GLU A 12 18.54 -0.44 0.59
N LYS A 13 18.66 0.88 0.39
CA LYS A 13 17.52 1.81 0.34
C LYS A 13 16.45 1.22 -0.59
N GLY A 14 15.46 0.52 -0.05
CA GLY A 14 14.45 -0.16 -0.86
C GLY A 14 13.63 0.87 -1.62
N GLU A 15 13.50 0.69 -2.94
CA GLU A 15 13.00 1.65 -3.94
C GLU A 15 11.72 2.43 -3.57
N LEU A 16 10.87 1.90 -2.68
CA LEU A 16 9.59 2.52 -2.28
C LEU A 16 9.38 2.51 -0.75
N THR A 17 10.46 2.65 0.02
CA THR A 17 10.44 2.70 1.49
C THR A 17 11.11 3.98 1.99
N GLY A 18 10.64 4.54 3.10
CA GLY A 18 11.21 5.77 3.65
C GLY A 18 11.13 5.82 5.18
N PRO A 19 11.90 6.71 5.84
CA PRO A 19 11.82 6.90 7.29
C PRO A 19 10.37 7.14 7.73
N ASN A 20 9.91 6.40 8.74
CA ASN A 20 8.57 6.61 9.26
C ASN A 20 8.53 7.90 10.11
N PRO A 21 7.68 8.88 9.79
CA PRO A 21 7.62 10.14 10.53
C PRO A 21 7.24 9.98 12.01
N VAL A 22 6.52 8.91 12.36
CA VAL A 22 6.05 8.63 13.73
C VAL A 22 7.03 7.73 14.50
N ASP A 23 7.76 6.84 13.83
CA ASP A 23 8.73 5.92 14.42
C ASP A 23 10.04 6.00 13.62
N ARG A 24 10.87 7.01 13.92
CA ARG A 24 12.09 7.31 13.15
C ARG A 24 13.12 6.17 13.14
N GLY A 25 12.98 5.17 14.01
CA GLY A 25 13.82 3.97 14.02
C GLY A 25 13.41 2.89 13.00
N LYS A 26 12.28 3.07 12.30
CA LYS A 26 11.75 2.09 11.33
C LYS A 26 11.46 2.72 9.98
N TYR A 27 11.66 1.93 8.92
CA TYR A 27 11.21 2.28 7.57
C TYR A 27 9.73 1.92 7.40
N GLY A 28 8.96 2.83 6.82
CA GLY A 28 7.53 2.66 6.53
C GLY A 28 7.19 2.89 5.05
N SER A 29 5.98 2.50 4.67
CA SER A 29 5.39 2.82 3.36
C SER A 29 3.94 3.25 3.51
N LYS A 30 3.48 4.06 2.57
CA LYS A 30 2.08 4.43 2.36
C LYS A 30 1.49 3.53 1.28
N ILE A 31 0.21 3.21 1.43
CA ILE A 31 -0.58 2.50 0.44
C ILE A 31 -1.43 3.53 -0.29
N HIS A 32 -1.39 3.51 -1.62
CA HIS A 32 -2.19 4.34 -2.51
C HIS A 32 -3.13 3.43 -3.29
N LEU A 33 -4.42 3.74 -3.28
CA LEU A 33 -5.44 2.93 -3.92
C LEU A 33 -6.39 3.81 -4.70
N ILE A 34 -6.69 3.39 -5.92
CA ILE A 34 -7.82 3.88 -6.69
C ILE A 34 -8.87 2.78 -6.72
N ILE A 35 -10.09 3.19 -6.39
CA ILE A 35 -11.24 2.28 -6.28
C ILE A 35 -12.39 2.80 -7.11
N GLU A 36 -13.22 1.88 -7.57
CA GLU A 36 -14.47 2.17 -8.27
C GLU A 36 -15.62 2.44 -7.27
N TRP A 37 -16.76 2.98 -7.73
CA TRP A 37 -17.88 3.37 -6.85
C TRP A 37 -18.50 2.20 -6.06
N SER A 38 -18.39 0.97 -6.55
CA SER A 38 -18.84 -0.22 -5.83
C SER A 38 -17.85 -0.64 -4.75
N GLY A 39 -16.64 -0.07 -4.72
CA GLY A 39 -15.55 -0.41 -3.80
C GLY A 39 -14.60 -1.49 -4.31
N LEU A 40 -14.57 -1.73 -5.62
CA LEU A 40 -13.59 -2.59 -6.27
C LEU A 40 -12.25 -1.86 -6.42
N PRO A 41 -11.12 -2.45 -6.00
CA PRO A 41 -9.78 -1.94 -6.31
C PRO A 41 -9.52 -1.95 -7.81
N LEU A 42 -9.03 -0.83 -8.34
CA LEU A 42 -8.70 -0.64 -9.76
C LEU A 42 -7.20 -0.55 -9.98
N SER A 43 -6.50 0.15 -9.09
CA SER A 43 -5.05 0.26 -9.11
C SER A 43 -4.52 0.49 -7.70
N GLU A 44 -3.44 -0.21 -7.37
CA GLU A 44 -2.68 -0.07 -6.15
C GLU A 44 -1.25 0.43 -6.41
N GLY A 45 -0.72 1.18 -5.45
CA GLY A 45 0.67 1.61 -5.45
C GLY A 45 1.19 1.80 -4.03
N ILE A 46 2.51 1.84 -3.89
CA ILE A 46 3.17 2.11 -2.61
C ILE A 46 4.23 3.19 -2.78
N SER A 47 4.41 3.98 -1.74
CA SER A 47 5.49 4.95 -1.63
C SER A 47 6.16 4.86 -0.26
N GLY A 48 7.32 5.50 -0.11
CA GLY A 48 7.91 5.68 1.22
C GLY A 48 6.98 6.45 2.17
N ALA A 49 7.08 6.18 3.48
CA ALA A 49 6.22 6.83 4.47
C ALA A 49 6.39 8.35 4.58
N ASN A 50 7.57 8.88 4.24
CA ASN A 50 7.82 10.33 4.22
C ASN A 50 7.50 10.99 2.86
N VAL A 51 7.19 10.18 1.84
CA VAL A 51 6.93 10.69 0.49
C VAL A 51 5.56 11.35 0.48
N HIS A 52 5.48 12.53 -0.12
CA HIS A 52 4.20 13.24 -0.25
C HIS A 52 3.26 12.47 -1.17
N ASP A 53 1.98 12.39 -0.81
CA ASP A 53 1.02 11.49 -1.49
C ASP A 53 0.82 11.85 -2.97
N SER A 54 1.01 13.12 -3.34
CA SER A 54 0.96 13.54 -4.75
C SER A 54 1.97 12.83 -5.64
N GLN A 55 3.08 12.34 -5.08
CA GLN A 55 4.13 11.64 -5.85
C GLN A 55 3.70 10.24 -6.30
N ALA A 56 2.70 9.64 -5.63
CA ALA A 56 2.13 8.36 -6.04
C ALA A 56 0.89 8.52 -6.92
N LEU A 57 0.40 9.75 -7.13
CA LEU A 57 -0.84 9.98 -7.87
C LEU A 57 -0.73 9.54 -9.34
N ILE A 58 0.28 10.05 -10.05
CA ILE A 58 0.49 9.75 -11.48
C ILE A 58 0.61 8.24 -11.72
N PRO A 59 1.51 7.49 -11.05
CA PRO A 59 1.66 6.06 -11.35
C PRO A 59 0.40 5.26 -11.06
N VAL A 60 -0.37 5.59 -10.02
CA VAL A 60 -1.61 4.86 -9.68
C VAL A 60 -2.73 5.22 -10.67
N VAL A 61 -2.78 6.46 -11.17
CA VAL A 61 -3.74 6.85 -12.22
C VAL A 61 -3.43 6.17 -13.56
N GLN A 62 -2.15 6.04 -13.92
CA GLN A 62 -1.75 5.31 -15.14
C GLN A 62 -2.03 3.80 -15.06
N GLY A 63 -2.18 3.26 -13.85
CA GLY A 63 -2.57 1.87 -13.63
C GLY A 63 -4.07 1.59 -13.79
N ILE A 64 -4.91 2.62 -13.97
CA ILE A 64 -6.36 2.45 -14.11
C ILE A 64 -6.69 1.85 -15.48
N PRO A 65 -7.41 0.72 -15.56
CA PRO A 65 -7.91 0.20 -16.84
C PRO A 65 -9.00 1.14 -17.42
N PRO A 66 -9.35 1.03 -18.72
CA PRO A 66 -10.51 1.75 -19.26
C PRO A 66 -11.80 1.31 -18.54
N ILE A 67 -12.47 2.23 -17.84
CA ILE A 67 -13.67 1.93 -17.04
C ILE A 67 -14.83 2.81 -17.50
N ARG A 68 -16.01 2.19 -17.62
CA ARG A 68 -17.29 2.87 -17.81
C ARG A 68 -18.13 2.72 -16.55
N SER A 69 -17.83 3.54 -15.54
CA SER A 69 -18.56 3.53 -14.27
C SER A 69 -19.18 4.89 -13.98
N ARG A 70 -20.30 4.90 -13.25
CA ARG A 70 -20.86 6.16 -12.72
C ARG A 70 -19.97 6.68 -11.58
N LEU A 71 -19.93 8.00 -11.42
CA LEU A 71 -19.25 8.62 -10.27
C LEU A 71 -19.94 8.16 -8.98
N GLY A 72 -19.12 7.74 -8.01
CA GLY A 72 -19.62 7.34 -6.69
C GLY A 72 -20.21 8.53 -5.93
N ARG A 73 -21.35 8.32 -5.27
CA ARG A 73 -22.05 9.35 -4.49
C ARG A 73 -21.51 9.48 -3.06
N HIS A 74 -20.89 8.44 -2.52
CA HIS A 74 -20.59 8.35 -1.09
C HIS A 74 -19.11 8.11 -0.79
N ARG A 75 -18.58 8.90 0.16
CA ARG A 75 -17.19 8.79 0.62
C ARG A 75 -16.92 7.54 1.47
N TRP A 76 -17.96 6.99 2.14
CA TRP A 76 -17.82 5.78 2.97
C TRP A 76 -17.29 4.58 2.18
N ILE A 77 -17.44 4.56 0.85
CA ILE A 77 -16.93 3.48 -0.01
C ILE A 77 -15.41 3.34 0.13
N ALA A 78 -14.69 4.47 0.16
CA ALA A 78 -13.24 4.48 0.36
C ALA A 78 -12.83 4.00 1.75
N GLU A 79 -13.55 4.45 2.78
CA GLU A 79 -13.31 4.04 4.17
C GLU A 79 -13.57 2.55 4.37
N ARG A 80 -14.62 2.01 3.72
CA ARG A 80 -14.96 0.58 3.75
C ARG A 80 -13.86 -0.27 3.15
N MET A 81 -13.29 0.13 2.01
CA MET A 81 -12.15 -0.59 1.42
C MET A 81 -10.93 -0.56 2.35
N THR A 82 -10.60 0.62 2.89
CA THR A 82 -9.53 0.73 3.89
C THR A 82 -9.77 -0.18 5.10
N ALA A 83 -11.02 -0.30 5.56
CA ALA A 83 -11.39 -1.22 6.65
C ALA A 83 -11.19 -2.69 6.27
N TRP A 84 -11.46 -3.09 5.02
CA TRP A 84 -11.20 -4.45 4.56
C TRP A 84 -9.72 -4.79 4.49
N LEU A 85 -8.91 -3.88 3.98
CA LEU A 85 -7.45 -4.04 4.02
C LEU A 85 -6.91 -4.07 5.44
N ALA A 86 -7.43 -3.23 6.32
CA ALA A 86 -7.05 -3.24 7.74
C ALA A 86 -7.46 -4.55 8.44
N GLY A 87 -8.55 -5.18 7.99
CA GLY A 87 -8.97 -6.52 8.43
C GLY A 87 -7.98 -7.63 8.05
N CYS A 88 -7.17 -7.42 7.01
CA CYS A 88 -6.05 -8.32 6.70
C CYS A 88 -4.92 -8.08 7.71
N ARG A 89 -4.90 -8.87 8.80
CA ARG A 89 -3.90 -8.78 9.89
C ARG A 89 -2.44 -8.71 9.41
N ARG A 90 -2.13 -9.35 8.28
CA ARG A 90 -0.79 -9.32 7.66
C ARG A 90 -0.40 -7.95 7.10
N LEU A 91 -1.35 -7.13 6.68
CA LEU A 91 -1.15 -5.77 6.17
C LEU A 91 -1.21 -4.70 7.27
N HIS A 92 -1.89 -4.99 8.39
CA HIS A 92 -2.07 -4.04 9.49
C HIS A 92 -0.74 -3.57 10.10
N ARG A 93 0.23 -4.48 10.24
CA ARG A 93 1.62 -4.14 10.58
C ARG A 93 2.52 -4.60 9.46
N ARG A 94 3.29 -3.65 8.91
CA ARG A 94 4.29 -3.96 7.89
C ARG A 94 5.51 -4.62 8.55
N TYR A 95 5.71 -5.90 8.26
CA TYR A 95 6.93 -6.64 8.62
C TYR A 95 7.90 -6.84 7.44
N GLU A 96 7.44 -6.55 6.22
CA GLU A 96 8.22 -6.81 5.01
C GLU A 96 9.35 -5.79 4.84
N ARG A 97 10.59 -6.31 4.75
CA ARG A 97 11.78 -5.49 4.51
C ARG A 97 11.75 -4.86 3.11
N LYS A 98 11.33 -5.61 2.10
CA LYS A 98 11.26 -5.14 0.71
C LYS A 98 9.88 -4.58 0.38
N ALA A 99 9.86 -3.49 -0.39
CA ALA A 99 8.65 -2.87 -0.90
C ALA A 99 7.84 -3.83 -1.79
N ALA A 100 8.50 -4.59 -2.65
CA ALA A 100 7.86 -5.52 -3.58
C ALA A 100 7.00 -6.58 -2.88
N HIS A 101 7.47 -7.16 -1.77
CA HIS A 101 6.68 -8.13 -1.00
C HIS A 101 5.45 -7.49 -0.37
N PHE A 102 5.58 -6.27 0.11
CA PHE A 102 4.45 -5.54 0.67
C PHE A 102 3.41 -5.23 -0.40
N LEU A 103 3.83 -4.78 -1.59
CA LEU A 103 2.94 -4.61 -2.74
C LEU A 103 2.24 -5.91 -3.12
N ALA A 104 2.98 -7.03 -3.19
CA ALA A 104 2.39 -8.33 -3.49
C ALA A 104 1.29 -8.73 -2.50
N PHE A 105 1.48 -8.50 -1.19
CA PHE A 105 0.42 -8.76 -0.21
C PHE A 105 -0.79 -7.85 -0.38
N ILE A 106 -0.59 -6.59 -0.77
CA ILE A 106 -1.68 -5.65 -1.08
C ILE A 106 -2.45 -6.15 -2.30
N SER A 107 -1.77 -6.57 -3.37
CA SER A 107 -2.40 -7.12 -4.57
C SER A 107 -3.17 -8.40 -4.29
N ILE A 108 -2.65 -9.30 -3.45
CA ILE A 108 -3.38 -10.50 -3.00
C ILE A 108 -4.65 -10.11 -2.25
N ALA A 109 -4.57 -9.15 -1.32
CA ALA A 109 -5.74 -8.70 -0.57
C ALA A 109 -6.79 -8.04 -1.49
N CYS A 110 -6.36 -7.19 -2.43
CA CYS A 110 -7.24 -6.59 -3.43
C CYS A 110 -7.91 -7.66 -4.30
N THR A 111 -7.15 -8.66 -4.75
CA THR A 111 -7.68 -9.80 -5.53
C THR A 111 -8.75 -10.58 -4.73
N LEU A 112 -8.51 -10.86 -3.46
CA LEU A 112 -9.49 -11.54 -2.59
C LEU A 112 -10.76 -10.70 -2.38
N ILE A 113 -10.62 -9.38 -2.25
CA ILE A 113 -11.76 -8.47 -2.15
C ILE A 113 -12.56 -8.47 -3.45
N CYS A 114 -11.90 -8.37 -4.61
CA CYS A 114 -12.55 -8.49 -5.92
C CYS A 114 -13.29 -9.82 -6.07
N TYR A 115 -12.63 -10.93 -5.74
CA TYR A 115 -13.23 -12.26 -5.82
C TYR A 115 -14.50 -12.37 -4.97
N ARG A 116 -14.45 -11.94 -3.70
CA ARG A 116 -15.61 -11.99 -2.79
C ARG A 116 -16.75 -11.07 -3.22
N ARG A 117 -16.46 -10.03 -4.00
CA ARG A 117 -17.46 -9.08 -4.51
C ARG A 117 -18.10 -9.53 -5.81
N LEU A 118 -17.37 -10.26 -6.65
CA LEU A 118 -17.86 -10.79 -7.92
C LEU A 118 -18.56 -12.15 -7.76
N ALA A 119 -18.17 -12.93 -6.76
CA ALA A 119 -18.76 -14.24 -6.45
C ALA A 119 -20.01 -14.15 -5.55
N ALA A 120 -20.49 -12.95 -5.24
CA ALA A 120 -21.66 -12.68 -4.39
C ALA A 120 -22.75 -11.99 -5.21
#